data_AF-A0A151LF53-F1
#
_entry.id   AF-A0A151LF53-F1
#
_cell.length_a   1.000
_cell.length_b   1.000
_cell.length_c   1.000
_cell.angle_alpha   90.00
_cell.angle_beta   90.00
_cell.angle_gamma   90.00
#
_symmetry.space_group_name_H-M   'P 1'
#
loop_
_entity.id
_entity.type
_entity.pdbx_description
1 polymer ?
#
loop_
_entity_poly.entity_id
_entity_poly.type
_entity_poly.pdbx_seq_one_letter_code
_entity_poly.pdbx_strand_id
1 'polypeptide(L)'
;IIFQESANIIDLAGIYYILSHKHTNSINLNERILSVGLSWGFYESLATNFFPFLIGGKSLEFSLKYIYRSISANTFLFSNLSKTCLLFMWMKNTSGKTKINAVNSLLVYFTFILPLVNRIILINEESFRSDIFIQLLFEFALTFILSIITKFIFSSQLNVSHEHKNATYSDDEIYQVNKDLKKKDKKKKKN
;
A
#
# COMPACT_ATOMS: atom_id res chain seq x y z
N ILE A 1 -0.97 4.85 -23.50
CA ILE A 1 -1.05 5.73 -22.30
C ILE A 1 -2.45 5.62 -21.71
N ILE A 2 -3.51 6.06 -22.41
CA ILE A 2 -4.90 6.03 -21.90
C ILE A 2 -5.34 4.64 -21.37
N PHE A 3 -5.11 3.56 -22.14
CA PHE A 3 -5.49 2.21 -21.72
C PHE A 3 -4.76 1.73 -20.43
N GLN A 4 -3.51 2.16 -20.25
CA GLN A 4 -2.72 1.80 -19.08
C GLN A 4 -3.19 2.56 -17.85
N GLU A 5 -3.49 3.85 -18.00
CA GLU A 5 -4.07 4.64 -16.90
C GLU A 5 -5.45 4.13 -16.49
N SER A 6 -6.28 3.67 -17.44
CA SER A 6 -7.54 3.02 -17.08
C SER A 6 -7.34 1.71 -16.33
N ALA A 7 -6.32 0.92 -16.69
CA ALA A 7 -5.97 -0.30 -15.97
C ALA A 7 -5.52 0.02 -14.53
N ASN A 8 -4.71 1.07 -14.34
CA ASN A 8 -4.26 1.55 -13.02
C ASN A 8 -5.45 1.98 -12.13
N ILE A 9 -6.47 2.62 -12.72
CA ILE A 9 -7.69 3.02 -12.00
C ILE A 9 -8.54 1.80 -11.63
N ILE A 10 -8.70 0.84 -12.55
CA ILE A 10 -9.45 -0.41 -12.31
C ILE A 10 -8.77 -1.23 -11.20
N ASP A 11 -7.44 -1.32 -11.24
CA ASP A 11 -6.63 -1.93 -10.20
C ASP A 11 -6.88 -1.26 -8.83
N LEU A 12 -6.77 0.07 -8.77
CA LEU A 12 -7.02 0.82 -7.55
C LEU A 12 -8.44 0.59 -6.99
N ALA A 13 -9.45 0.55 -7.87
CA ALA A 13 -10.83 0.25 -7.50
C ALA A 13 -11.01 -1.19 -7.01
N GLY A 14 -10.30 -2.15 -7.61
CA GLY A 14 -10.30 -3.55 -7.19
C GLY A 14 -9.71 -3.73 -5.79
N ILE A 15 -8.55 -3.13 -5.53
CA ILE A 15 -7.92 -3.16 -4.20
C ILE A 15 -8.83 -2.47 -3.17
N TYR A 16 -9.42 -1.31 -3.51
CA TYR A 16 -10.37 -0.62 -2.65
C TYR A 16 -11.56 -1.52 -2.28
N TYR A 17 -12.17 -2.18 -3.28
CA TYR A 17 -13.32 -3.06 -3.07
C TYR A 17 -12.97 -4.25 -2.16
N ILE A 18 -11.85 -4.93 -2.44
CA ILE A 18 -11.37 -6.06 -1.64
C ILE A 18 -11.11 -5.63 -0.20
N LEU A 19 -10.57 -4.44 0.00
CA LEU A 19 -10.17 -3.93 1.31
C LEU A 19 -11.34 -3.32 2.09
N SER A 20 -12.38 -2.84 1.40
CA SER A 20 -13.65 -2.39 2.00
C SER A 20 -14.57 -3.54 2.38
N HIS A 21 -14.40 -4.73 1.78
CA HIS A 21 -15.27 -5.88 2.05
C HIS A 21 -15.11 -6.37 3.50
N LYS A 22 -16.20 -6.35 4.29
CA LYS A 22 -16.21 -6.61 5.74
C LYS A 22 -16.07 -8.09 6.14
N HIS A 23 -16.06 -9.03 5.19
CA HIS A 23 -16.31 -10.45 5.48
C HIS A 23 -15.18 -11.18 6.24
N THR A 24 -13.98 -10.62 6.33
CA THR A 24 -12.85 -11.23 7.04
C THR A 24 -12.59 -10.50 8.35
N ASN A 25 -13.41 -10.79 9.37
CA ASN A 25 -13.30 -10.18 10.70
C ASN A 25 -12.32 -10.93 11.64
N SER A 26 -11.71 -12.03 11.17
CA SER A 26 -10.82 -12.88 11.98
C SER A 26 -9.31 -12.72 11.69
N ILE A 27 -8.93 -12.07 10.58
CA ILE A 27 -7.52 -11.86 10.21
C ILE A 27 -7.09 -10.47 10.66
N ASN A 28 -5.89 -10.38 11.25
CA ASN A 28 -5.30 -9.10 11.61
C ASN A 28 -5.27 -8.17 10.38
N LEU A 29 -5.75 -6.95 10.54
CA LEU A 29 -5.85 -5.98 9.42
C LEU A 29 -4.52 -5.79 8.69
N ASN A 30 -3.40 -5.84 9.41
CA ASN A 30 -2.04 -5.74 8.85
C ASN A 30 -1.70 -6.89 7.92
N GLU A 31 -2.05 -8.13 8.31
CA GLU A 31 -1.81 -9.34 7.50
C GLU A 31 -2.67 -9.31 6.23
N ARG A 32 -3.90 -8.81 6.33
CA ARG A 32 -4.78 -8.65 5.17
C ARG A 32 -4.24 -7.64 4.17
N ILE A 33 -3.79 -6.47 4.62
CA ILE A 33 -3.21 -5.44 3.74
C ILE A 33 -1.98 -6.01 3.01
N LEU A 34 -1.12 -6.69 3.74
CA LEU A 34 0.09 -7.30 3.20
C LEU A 34 -0.26 -8.42 2.20
N SER A 35 -1.21 -9.29 2.54
CA SER A 35 -1.69 -10.36 1.67
C SER A 35 -2.28 -9.83 0.37
N VAL A 36 -3.15 -8.82 0.42
CA VAL A 36 -3.77 -8.21 -0.76
C VAL A 36 -2.70 -7.54 -1.63
N GLY A 37 -1.82 -6.73 -1.03
CA GLY A 37 -0.77 -6.04 -1.78
C GLY A 37 0.25 -6.98 -2.42
N LEU A 38 0.64 -8.04 -1.72
CA LEU A 38 1.54 -9.07 -2.26
C LEU A 38 0.86 -9.87 -3.39
N SER A 39 -0.38 -10.29 -3.19
CA SER A 39 -1.11 -11.08 -4.20
C SER A 39 -1.30 -10.28 -5.49
N TRP A 40 -1.64 -9.01 -5.36
CA TRP A 40 -1.83 -8.13 -6.51
C TRP A 40 -0.52 -7.83 -7.24
N GLY A 41 0.54 -7.47 -6.50
CA GLY A 41 1.87 -7.27 -7.08
C GLY A 41 2.46 -8.54 -7.71
N PHE A 42 2.13 -9.71 -7.17
CA PHE A 42 2.51 -11.00 -7.73
C PHE A 42 1.77 -11.30 -9.04
N TYR A 43 0.45 -11.06 -9.09
CA TYR A 43 -0.34 -11.23 -10.31
C TYR A 43 0.19 -10.34 -11.44
N GLU A 44 0.47 -9.07 -11.13
CA GLU A 44 1.03 -8.14 -12.10
C GLU A 44 2.43 -8.58 -12.55
N SER A 45 3.30 -8.99 -11.63
CA SER A 45 4.64 -9.49 -11.96
C SER A 45 4.61 -10.74 -12.84
N LEU A 46 3.66 -11.66 -12.60
CA LEU A 46 3.44 -12.81 -13.47
C LEU A 46 2.94 -12.35 -14.85
N ALA A 47 1.96 -11.45 -14.92
CA ALA A 47 1.43 -10.94 -16.18
C ALA A 47 2.52 -10.28 -17.05
N THR A 48 3.38 -9.46 -16.45
CA THR A 48 4.37 -8.65 -17.18
C THR A 48 5.68 -9.35 -17.47
N ASN A 49 6.05 -10.39 -16.71
CA ASN A 49 7.36 -11.01 -16.81
C ASN A 49 7.30 -12.51 -17.13
N PHE A 50 6.32 -13.24 -16.59
CA PHE A 50 6.22 -14.69 -16.79
C PHE A 50 5.64 -15.05 -18.17
N PHE A 51 4.60 -14.35 -18.65
CA PHE A 51 4.06 -14.59 -20.00
C PHE A 51 5.07 -14.29 -21.12
N PRO A 52 5.77 -13.14 -21.14
CA PRO A 52 6.80 -12.89 -22.15
C PRO A 52 7.95 -13.89 -22.09
N PHE A 53 8.30 -14.38 -20.90
CA PHE A 53 9.29 -15.43 -20.73
C PHE A 53 8.83 -16.76 -21.32
N LEU A 54 7.58 -17.19 -21.08
CA LEU A 54 7.04 -18.43 -21.64
C LEU A 54 6.92 -18.40 -23.17
N ILE A 55 6.47 -17.28 -23.74
CA ILE A 55 6.33 -17.13 -25.20
C ILE A 55 7.71 -16.94 -25.88
N GLY A 56 8.66 -16.31 -25.19
CA GLY A 56 10.01 -16.02 -25.71
C GLY A 56 11.07 -17.11 -25.46
N GLY A 57 10.75 -18.17 -24.72
CA GLY A 57 11.69 -19.20 -24.24
C GLY A 57 12.37 -20.08 -25.30
N LYS A 58 12.28 -19.73 -26.59
CA LYS A 58 12.91 -20.48 -27.69
C LYS A 58 14.34 -20.04 -28.03
N SER A 59 14.84 -18.94 -27.44
CA SER A 59 16.21 -18.45 -27.70
C SER A 59 16.89 -18.11 -26.38
N LEU A 60 17.74 -19.04 -25.92
CA LEU A 60 18.54 -18.95 -24.69
C LEU A 60 19.83 -18.15 -24.97
N GLU A 61 19.69 -16.93 -25.47
CA GLU A 61 20.78 -15.96 -25.46
C GLU A 61 20.63 -15.11 -24.20
N PHE A 62 21.60 -15.25 -23.29
CA PHE A 62 21.58 -14.58 -21.99
C PHE A 62 21.76 -13.07 -22.17
N SER A 63 20.65 -12.37 -22.39
CA SER A 63 20.61 -10.92 -22.57
C SER A 63 20.39 -10.21 -21.23
N LEU A 64 21.06 -9.07 -21.02
CA LEU A 64 20.83 -8.14 -19.90
C LEU A 64 19.35 -7.75 -19.74
N LYS A 65 18.55 -7.92 -20.81
CA LYS A 65 17.09 -7.80 -20.83
C LYS A 65 16.38 -8.53 -19.68
N TYR A 66 16.82 -9.73 -19.33
CA TYR A 66 16.18 -10.50 -18.24
C TYR A 66 16.47 -9.91 -16.85
N ILE A 67 17.65 -9.31 -16.67
CA ILE A 67 18.03 -8.63 -15.43
C ILE A 67 17.22 -7.34 -15.27
N TYR A 68 17.09 -6.53 -16.34
CA TYR A 68 16.23 -5.33 -16.34
C TYR A 68 14.78 -5.68 -16.00
N ARG A 69 14.27 -6.75 -16.60
CA ARG A 69 12.91 -7.25 -16.39
C ARG A 69 12.69 -7.66 -14.93
N SER A 70 13.66 -8.36 -14.34
CA SER A 70 13.60 -8.80 -12.93
C SER A 70 13.65 -7.64 -11.94
N ILE A 71 14.53 -6.66 -12.17
CA ILE A 71 14.62 -5.45 -11.32
C ILE A 71 13.31 -4.66 -11.40
N SER A 72 12.79 -4.44 -12.62
CA SER A 72 11.54 -3.71 -12.84
C SER A 72 10.35 -4.41 -12.16
N ALA A 73 10.26 -5.75 -12.24
CA ALA A 73 9.23 -6.54 -11.56
C ALA A 73 9.22 -6.32 -10.04
N ASN A 74 10.42 -6.34 -9.43
CA ASN A 74 10.56 -6.11 -7.99
C ASN A 74 10.16 -4.68 -7.61
N THR A 75 10.51 -3.68 -8.42
CA THR A 75 10.08 -2.28 -8.22
C THR A 75 8.54 -2.18 -8.21
N PHE A 76 7.88 -2.79 -9.20
CA PHE A 76 6.41 -2.78 -9.28
C PHE A 76 5.75 -3.50 -8.10
N LEU A 77 6.33 -4.61 -7.64
CA LEU A 77 5.82 -5.32 -6.47
C LEU A 77 5.87 -4.44 -5.22
N PHE A 78 7.00 -3.77 -4.94
CA PHE A 78 7.12 -2.85 -3.81
C PHE A 78 6.17 -1.64 -3.94
N SER A 79 5.99 -1.13 -5.15
CA SER A 79 5.03 -0.06 -5.44
C SER A 79 3.60 -0.48 -5.12
N ASN A 80 3.15 -1.65 -5.58
CA ASN A 80 1.81 -2.14 -5.33
C ASN A 80 1.54 -2.44 -3.85
N LEU A 81 2.53 -2.96 -3.14
CA LEU A 81 2.45 -3.17 -1.70
C LEU A 81 2.27 -1.83 -0.96
N SER A 82 3.06 -0.81 -1.35
CA SER A 82 2.98 0.54 -0.78
C SER A 82 1.65 1.21 -1.11
N LYS A 83 1.17 1.08 -2.36
CA LYS A 83 -0.15 1.56 -2.85
C LYS A 83 -1.29 0.99 -2.01
N THR A 84 -1.28 -0.32 -1.77
CA THR A 84 -2.31 -1.01 -0.96
C THR A 84 -2.32 -0.51 0.48
N CYS A 85 -1.13 -0.32 1.07
CA CYS A 85 -0.96 0.22 2.41
C CYS A 85 -1.47 1.68 2.53
N LEU A 86 -1.14 2.52 1.55
CA LEU A 86 -1.58 3.91 1.49
C LEU A 86 -3.08 4.03 1.28
N LEU A 87 -3.66 3.21 0.41
CA LEU A 87 -5.10 3.17 0.17
C LEU A 87 -5.87 2.77 1.44
N PHE A 88 -5.34 1.80 2.18
CA PHE A 88 -5.92 1.43 3.48
C PHE A 88 -5.87 2.59 4.48
N MET A 89 -4.72 3.26 4.59
CA MET A 89 -4.60 4.43 5.46
C MET A 89 -5.56 5.53 5.04
N TRP A 90 -5.71 5.78 3.74
CA TRP A 90 -6.66 6.76 3.23
C TRP A 90 -8.10 6.43 3.63
N MET A 91 -8.52 5.16 3.50
CA MET A 91 -9.84 4.72 3.93
C MET A 91 -10.06 4.90 5.45
N LYS A 92 -9.04 4.59 6.27
CA LYS A 92 -9.16 4.61 7.72
C LYS A 92 -9.00 6.01 8.32
N ASN A 93 -8.27 6.90 7.67
CA ASN A 93 -7.86 8.20 8.20
C ASN A 93 -8.69 9.38 7.67
N THR A 94 -10.02 9.19 7.50
CA THR A 94 -10.93 10.28 7.06
C THR A 94 -10.96 11.50 8.02
N SER A 95 -10.42 11.39 9.24
CA SER A 95 -10.55 12.41 10.29
C SER A 95 -9.36 13.39 10.42
N GLY A 96 -8.16 13.09 9.88
CA GLY A 96 -6.93 13.85 10.12
C GLY A 96 -6.45 14.71 8.94
N LYS A 97 -6.95 15.95 8.81
CA LYS A 97 -6.77 16.83 7.62
C LYS A 97 -5.33 17.01 7.09
N THR A 98 -4.31 17.06 7.95
CA THR A 98 -2.90 17.26 7.52
C THR A 98 -2.18 15.98 7.07
N LYS A 99 -2.50 14.82 7.68
CA LYS A 99 -1.88 13.53 7.30
C LYS A 99 -2.49 12.96 6.02
N ILE A 100 -3.70 13.38 5.66
CA ILE A 100 -4.41 12.95 4.44
C ILE A 100 -3.69 13.49 3.18
N ASN A 101 -3.19 14.73 3.20
CA ASN A 101 -2.50 15.31 2.03
C ASN A 101 -1.24 14.54 1.63
N ALA A 102 -0.42 14.11 2.61
CA ALA A 102 0.79 13.34 2.35
C ALA A 102 0.47 11.93 1.81
N VAL A 103 -0.52 11.25 2.41
CA VAL A 103 -0.97 9.93 1.95
C VAL A 103 -1.52 10.00 0.53
N ASN A 104 -2.33 11.03 0.22
CA ASN A 104 -2.91 11.22 -1.10
C ASN A 104 -1.83 11.53 -2.15
N SER A 105 -0.89 12.42 -1.82
CA SER A 105 0.25 12.73 -2.71
C SER A 105 1.08 11.49 -3.04
N LEU A 106 1.33 10.64 -2.04
CA LEU A 106 2.13 9.44 -2.23
C LEU A 106 1.36 8.33 -2.98
N LEU A 107 0.04 8.24 -2.77
CA LEU A 107 -0.83 7.34 -3.53
C LEU A 107 -0.85 7.70 -5.02
N VAL A 108 -0.96 8.99 -5.35
CA VAL A 108 -0.90 9.49 -6.73
C VAL A 108 0.47 9.18 -7.36
N TYR A 109 1.56 9.34 -6.61
CA TYR A 109 2.89 8.99 -7.08
C TYR A 109 3.00 7.50 -7.48
N PHE A 110 2.62 6.58 -6.59
CA PHE A 110 2.72 5.15 -6.87
C PHE A 110 1.77 4.67 -7.96
N THR A 111 0.60 5.31 -8.10
CA THR A 111 -0.44 4.89 -9.07
C THR A 111 -0.20 5.43 -10.47
N PHE A 112 0.28 6.68 -10.60
CA PHE A 112 0.36 7.37 -11.89
C PHE A 112 1.79 7.71 -12.30
N ILE A 113 2.60 8.23 -11.38
CA ILE A 113 3.94 8.74 -11.74
C ILE A 113 4.92 7.59 -12.00
N LEU A 114 4.95 6.57 -11.14
CA LEU A 114 5.88 5.45 -11.27
C LEU A 114 5.66 4.65 -12.59
N PRO A 115 4.43 4.21 -12.94
CA PRO A 115 4.23 3.45 -14.17
C PRO A 115 4.52 4.26 -15.43
N LEU A 116 4.31 5.58 -15.39
CA LEU A 116 4.65 6.48 -16.49
C LEU A 116 6.16 6.66 -16.65
N VAL A 117 6.89 6.87 -15.55
CA VAL A 117 8.36 7.02 -15.57
C VAL A 117 9.03 5.75 -16.09
N ASN A 118 8.69 4.59 -15.53
CA ASN A 118 9.24 3.31 -15.98
C ASN A 118 8.97 3.06 -17.47
N ARG A 119 7.77 3.44 -17.95
CA ARG A 119 7.45 3.32 -19.37
C ARG A 119 8.24 4.29 -20.26
N ILE A 120 8.44 5.53 -19.83
CA ILE A 120 9.28 6.49 -20.55
C ILE A 120 10.71 5.97 -20.67
N ILE A 121 11.23 5.35 -19.59
CA ILE A 121 12.55 4.72 -19.56
C ILE A 121 12.61 3.54 -20.55
N LEU A 122 11.60 2.67 -20.54
CA LEU A 122 11.51 1.50 -21.44
C LEU A 122 11.27 1.88 -22.91
N ILE A 123 10.60 2.99 -23.21
CA ILE A 123 10.43 3.46 -24.61
C ILE A 123 11.75 3.98 -25.17
N ASN A 124 12.63 4.52 -24.31
CA ASN A 124 13.94 5.02 -24.71
C ASN A 124 15.00 3.89 -24.87
N GLU A 125 14.56 2.62 -24.82
CA GLU A 125 15.39 1.40 -24.85
C GLU A 125 16.02 1.10 -26.23
N GLU A 126 15.72 1.87 -27.28
CA GLU A 126 16.32 1.64 -28.62
C GLU A 126 17.86 1.80 -28.64
N SER A 127 18.46 2.39 -27.61
CA SER A 127 19.91 2.44 -27.43
C SER A 127 20.28 1.65 -26.17
N PHE A 128 20.76 0.41 -26.33
CA PHE A 128 21.34 -0.43 -25.28
C PHE A 128 22.52 0.27 -24.60
N ARG A 129 22.24 1.15 -23.65
CA ARG A 129 23.22 1.98 -22.96
C ARG A 129 23.12 1.73 -21.47
N SER A 130 24.28 1.57 -20.81
CA SER A 130 24.39 1.32 -19.37
C SER A 130 23.64 2.35 -18.51
N ASP A 131 23.37 3.54 -19.05
CA ASP A 131 22.58 4.60 -18.42
C ASP A 131 21.17 4.15 -18.01
N ILE A 132 20.52 3.28 -18.79
CA ILE A 132 19.17 2.76 -18.48
C ILE A 132 19.21 1.87 -17.24
N PHE A 133 20.31 1.11 -17.05
CA PHE A 133 20.50 0.31 -15.84
C PHE A 133 20.58 1.20 -14.60
N ILE A 134 21.35 2.29 -14.68
CA ILE A 134 21.51 3.24 -13.58
C ILE A 134 20.17 3.93 -13.29
N GLN A 135 19.41 4.28 -14.32
CA GLN A 135 18.10 4.92 -14.18
C GLN A 135 17.06 3.99 -13.53
N LEU A 136 17.02 2.72 -13.93
CA LEU A 136 16.18 1.69 -13.29
C LEU A 136 16.59 1.41 -11.84
N LEU A 137 17.89 1.38 -11.56
CA LEU A 137 18.41 1.16 -10.22
C LEU A 137 18.13 2.36 -9.31
N PHE A 138 18.21 3.58 -9.85
CA PHE A 138 17.78 4.80 -9.16
C PHE A 138 16.28 4.80 -8.89
N GLU A 139 15.45 4.39 -9.86
CA GLU A 139 13.99 4.27 -9.69
C GLU A 139 13.64 3.22 -8.62
N PHE A 140 14.34 2.08 -8.62
CA PHE A 140 14.20 1.05 -7.59
C PHE A 140 14.57 1.61 -6.20
N ALA A 141 15.71 2.29 -6.09
CA ALA A 141 16.16 2.90 -4.83
C ALA A 141 15.17 3.96 -4.32
N LEU A 142 14.65 4.83 -5.20
CA LEU A 142 13.65 5.83 -4.87
C LEU A 142 12.36 5.17 -4.38
N THR A 143 11.88 4.15 -5.08
CA THR A 143 10.69 3.37 -4.70
C THR A 143 10.88 2.69 -3.36
N PHE A 144 12.08 2.16 -3.10
CA PHE A 144 12.42 1.53 -1.84
C PHE A 144 12.43 2.54 -0.67
N ILE A 145 13.02 3.72 -0.87
CA ILE A 145 13.00 4.81 0.13
C ILE A 145 11.56 5.26 0.41
N LEU A 146 10.74 5.44 -0.63
CA LEU A 146 9.34 5.83 -0.48
C LEU A 146 8.50 4.74 0.21
N SER A 147 8.82 3.46 0.00
CA SER A 147 8.23 2.34 0.74
C SER A 147 8.60 2.38 2.22
N ILE A 148 9.85 2.70 2.57
CA ILE A 148 10.27 2.89 3.97
C ILE A 148 9.52 4.07 4.61
N ILE A 149 9.39 5.19 3.90
CA ILE A 149 8.61 6.36 4.35
C ILE A 149 7.14 5.96 4.56
N THR A 150 6.57 5.19 3.64
CA THR A 150 5.19 4.67 3.75
C THR A 150 5.03 3.82 5.00
N LYS A 151 5.98 2.91 5.28
CA LYS A 151 5.98 2.07 6.48
C LYS A 151 6.04 2.91 7.76
N PHE A 152 6.85 3.97 7.77
CA PHE A 152 6.95 4.88 8.90
C PHE A 152 5.64 5.67 9.13
N ILE A 153 5.00 6.14 8.07
CA ILE A 153 3.69 6.79 8.16
C ILE A 153 2.63 5.80 8.67
N PHE A 154 2.67 4.56 8.20
CA PHE A 154 1.75 3.50 8.62
C PHE A 154 1.90 3.16 10.11
N SER A 155 3.14 2.97 10.58
CA SER A 155 3.38 2.68 12.01
C SER A 155 2.95 3.86 12.90
N SER A 156 3.21 5.10 12.47
CA SER A 156 2.77 6.30 13.19
C SER A 156 1.24 6.37 13.31
N GLN A 157 0.50 6.08 12.24
CA GLN A 157 -0.97 6.08 12.28
C GLN A 157 -1.55 4.91 13.09
N LEU A 158 -0.89 3.76 13.07
CA LEU A 158 -1.28 2.60 13.86
C LEU A 158 -1.16 2.92 15.36
N ASN A 159 -0.02 3.48 15.79
CA ASN A 159 0.24 3.83 17.19
C ASN A 159 -0.79 4.85 17.73
N VAL A 160 -1.08 5.90 16.96
CA VAL A 160 -2.11 6.90 17.32
C VAL A 160 -3.49 6.25 17.46
N SER A 161 -3.83 5.27 16.61
CA SER A 161 -5.11 4.56 16.71
C SER A 161 -5.21 3.70 17.97
N HIS A 162 -4.10 3.07 18.40
CA HIS A 162 -4.06 2.28 19.63
C HIS A 162 -4.17 3.16 20.87
N GLU A 163 -3.47 4.29 20.87
CA GLU A 163 -3.50 5.26 21.98
C GLU A 163 -4.90 5.86 22.18
N HIS A 164 -5.58 6.23 21.09
CA HIS A 164 -6.97 6.72 21.16
C HIS A 164 -7.95 5.65 21.66
N LYS A 165 -7.80 4.39 21.24
CA LYS A 165 -8.66 3.29 21.74
C LYS A 165 -8.46 3.08 23.24
N ASN A 166 -7.22 3.04 23.70
CA ASN A 166 -6.91 2.83 25.11
C ASN A 166 -7.47 3.98 25.97
N ALA A 167 -7.35 5.22 25.52
CA ALA A 167 -7.94 6.38 26.20
C ALA A 167 -9.47 6.29 26.30
N THR A 168 -10.16 5.90 25.21
CA THR A 168 -11.62 5.72 25.21
C THR A 168 -12.07 4.61 26.16
N TYR A 169 -11.36 3.47 26.20
CA TYR A 169 -11.65 2.40 27.16
C TYR A 169 -11.49 2.84 28.61
N SER A 170 -10.41 3.58 28.91
CA SER A 170 -10.18 4.12 30.25
C SER A 170 -11.27 5.12 30.67
N ASP A 171 -11.70 6.00 29.76
CA ASP A 171 -12.79 6.93 30.04
C ASP A 171 -14.12 6.20 30.29
N ASP A 172 -14.49 5.24 29.45
CA ASP A 172 -15.73 4.46 29.60
C ASP A 172 -15.76 3.68 30.93
N GLU A 173 -14.63 3.10 31.35
CA GLU A 173 -14.51 2.45 32.66
C GLU A 173 -14.69 3.45 33.81
N ILE A 174 -14.06 4.63 33.74
CA ILE A 174 -14.21 5.69 34.75
C ILE A 174 -15.67 6.18 34.82
N TYR A 175 -16.35 6.34 33.68
CA TYR A 175 -17.77 6.71 33.64
C TYR A 175 -18.68 5.63 34.27
N GLN A 176 -18.41 4.35 33.99
CA GLN A 176 -19.16 3.24 34.60
C GLN A 176 -19.00 3.21 36.13
N VAL A 177 -17.76 3.30 36.63
CA VAL A 177 -17.47 3.32 38.07
C VAL A 177 -18.18 4.47 38.78
N ASN A 178 -18.13 5.68 38.20
CA ASN A 178 -18.80 6.85 38.75
C ASN A 178 -20.34 6.73 38.74
N LYS A 179 -20.91 6.07 37.73
CA LYS A 179 -22.36 5.82 37.65
C LYS A 179 -22.82 4.85 38.75
N ASP A 180 -22.02 3.84 39.07
CA ASP A 180 -22.35 2.85 40.10
C ASP A 180 -22.17 3.38 41.53
N LEU A 181 -21.20 4.26 41.77
CA LEU A 181 -21.08 5.01 43.02
C LEU A 181 -22.31 5.89 43.27
N LYS A 182 -22.77 6.65 42.27
CA LYS A 182 -23.99 7.47 42.37
C LYS A 182 -25.26 6.64 42.64
N LYS A 183 -25.34 5.40 42.13
CA LYS A 183 -26.45 4.49 42.42
C LYS A 183 -26.40 3.97 43.87
N LYS A 184 -25.22 3.67 44.40
CA LYS A 184 -25.05 3.25 45.81
C LYS A 184 -25.42 4.36 46.79
N ASP A 185 -25.02 5.60 46.52
CA ASP A 185 -25.38 6.74 47.38
C ASP A 185 -26.88 7.06 47.37
N LYS A 186 -27.53 6.92 46.21
CA LYS A 186 -29.01 7.06 46.12
C LYS A 186 -29.76 5.94 46.85
N LYS A 187 -29.21 4.73 46.93
CA LYS A 187 -29.77 3.64 47.74
C LYS A 187 -29.59 3.88 49.24
N LYS A 188 -28.44 4.41 49.67
CA LYS A 188 -28.20 4.75 51.09
C LYS A 188 -29.07 5.90 51.61
N LYS A 189 -29.48 6.85 50.78
CA LYS A 189 -30.39 7.95 51.16
C LYS A 189 -31.87 7.59 51.21
N LYS A 190 -32.24 6.37 50.78
CA LYS A 190 -33.64 5.89 50.74
C LYS A 190 -34.00 4.91 51.84
N ASN A 191 -33.02 4.47 52.64
CA ASN A 191 -33.20 3.74 53.89
C ASN A 191 -32.91 4.67 55.06
#